data_AF-A0A2V9H256-F1
#
_entry.id   AF-A0A2V9H256-F1
#
_cell.length_a   1.000
_cell.length_b   1.000
_cell.length_c   1.000
_cell.angle_alpha   90.00
_cell.angle_beta   90.00
_cell.angle_gamma   90.00
#
_symmetry.space_group_name_H-M   'P 1'
#
loop_
_entity.id
_entity.type
_entity.pdbx_description
1 polymer ?
#
loop_
_entity_poly.entity_id
_entity_poly.type
_entity_poly.pdbx_seq_one_letter_code
_entity_poly.pdbx_strand_id
1 'polypeptide(L)'
;MASTKSPGFDAAVARFRAFLKANNYSENIVWVMPEDILLTGKRFLYVRVPIPADNERRTRRMYDEGMTQGRGLLMGTVCRMNQSTYCYVWFPKSGEEIPQGIWPKDGDLKLSAREKSSSPAARPINHRGLWILLKLWHHKKQHMKNLLFSENGL
;
A
#
# COMPACT_ATOMS: atom_id res chain seq x y z
N MET A 1 1.37 15.97 -29.86
CA MET A 1 0.93 15.56 -28.52
C MET A 1 1.68 14.30 -28.14
N ALA A 2 2.72 14.41 -27.31
CA ALA A 2 3.55 13.27 -26.95
C ALA A 2 2.75 12.38 -25.99
N SER A 3 2.43 11.17 -26.42
CA SER A 3 1.98 10.09 -25.54
C SER A 3 3.17 9.71 -24.66
N THR A 4 3.28 10.32 -23.49
CA THR A 4 4.21 9.90 -22.45
C THR A 4 3.80 8.50 -22.01
N LYS A 5 4.49 7.47 -22.50
CA LYS A 5 4.34 6.09 -22.03
C LYS A 5 4.54 6.10 -20.52
N SER A 6 3.47 5.91 -19.74
CA SER A 6 3.56 5.67 -18.31
C SER A 6 4.57 4.54 -18.06
N PRO A 7 5.44 4.66 -17.04
CA PRO A 7 6.45 3.64 -16.79
C PRO A 7 5.79 2.29 -16.54
N GLY A 8 6.37 1.20 -17.06
CA GLY A 8 5.93 -0.15 -16.71
C GLY A 8 6.08 -0.41 -15.20
N PHE A 9 5.35 -1.39 -14.67
CA PHE A 9 5.33 -1.70 -13.23
C PHE A 9 6.73 -1.83 -12.63
N ASP A 10 7.66 -2.52 -13.30
CA ASP A 10 9.01 -2.74 -12.79
C ASP A 10 9.83 -1.44 -12.68
N ALA A 11 9.65 -0.51 -13.63
CA ALA A 11 10.27 0.81 -13.58
C ALA A 11 9.66 1.68 -12.47
N ALA A 12 8.35 1.57 -12.24
CA ALA A 12 7.68 2.22 -11.10
C ALA A 12 8.17 1.67 -9.76
N VAL A 13 8.32 0.35 -9.64
CA VAL A 13 8.89 -0.30 -8.45
C VAL A 13 10.33 0.16 -8.22
N ALA A 14 11.14 0.29 -9.27
CA ALA A 14 12.51 0.81 -9.16
C ALA A 14 12.54 2.26 -8.66
N ARG A 15 11.68 3.14 -9.22
CA ARG A 15 11.49 4.52 -8.71
C ARG A 15 11.07 4.51 -7.23
N PHE A 16 10.17 3.62 -6.86
CA PHE A 16 9.70 3.51 -5.48
C PHE A 16 10.77 3.01 -4.52
N ARG A 17 11.61 2.04 -4.90
CA ARG A 17 12.77 1.60 -4.10
C ARG A 17 13.74 2.75 -3.85
N ALA A 18 14.07 3.53 -4.87
CA ALA A 18 14.93 4.70 -4.72
C ALA A 18 14.31 5.74 -3.76
N PHE A 19 13.00 6.00 -3.88
CA PHE A 19 12.26 6.86 -2.96
C PHE A 19 12.28 6.33 -1.52
N LEU A 20 12.06 5.02 -1.30
CA LEU A 20 12.13 4.40 0.02
C LEU A 20 13.52 4.57 0.63
N LYS A 21 14.57 4.30 -0.14
CA LYS A 21 15.95 4.49 0.29
C LYS A 21 16.24 5.92 0.75
N ALA A 22 15.83 6.91 -0.05
CA ALA A 22 15.99 8.32 0.27
C ALA A 22 15.27 8.72 1.57
N ASN A 23 14.17 8.02 1.90
CA ASN A 23 13.40 8.21 3.13
C ASN A 23 13.82 7.26 4.28
N ASN A 24 15.00 6.65 4.21
CA ASN A 24 15.53 5.70 5.21
C ASN A 24 14.66 4.44 5.43
N TYR A 25 13.89 4.03 4.41
CA TYR A 25 13.16 2.76 4.36
C TYR A 25 14.00 1.66 3.72
N SER A 26 13.62 0.40 4.00
CA SER A 26 14.21 -0.72 3.29
C SER A 26 13.69 -0.74 1.86
N GLU A 27 14.58 -1.01 0.92
CA GLU A 27 14.26 -1.23 -0.50
C GLU A 27 13.63 -2.61 -0.75
N ASN A 28 13.64 -3.49 0.27
CA ASN A 28 12.98 -4.79 0.22
C ASN A 28 11.46 -4.63 0.40
N ILE A 29 10.75 -4.55 -0.71
CA ILE A 29 9.30 -4.33 -0.75
C ILE A 29 8.54 -5.65 -0.60
N VAL A 30 7.55 -5.65 0.28
CA VAL A 30 6.56 -6.73 0.41
C VAL A 30 5.17 -6.16 0.13
N TRP A 31 4.52 -6.63 -0.93
CA TRP A 31 3.20 -6.16 -1.32
C TRP A 31 2.10 -6.77 -0.45
N VAL A 32 1.30 -5.92 0.20
CA VAL A 32 0.16 -6.34 1.02
C VAL A 32 -1.16 -5.90 0.42
N MET A 33 -2.18 -6.73 0.64
CA MET A 33 -3.55 -6.41 0.36
C MET A 33 -4.29 -6.08 1.67
N PRO A 34 -5.46 -5.42 1.61
CA PRO A 34 -6.25 -5.13 2.81
C PRO A 34 -6.56 -6.36 3.67
N GLU A 35 -6.73 -7.53 3.07
CA GLU A 35 -6.97 -8.80 3.75
C GLU A 35 -5.76 -9.37 4.50
N ASP A 36 -4.56 -8.84 4.30
CA ASP A 36 -3.33 -9.26 4.99
C ASP A 36 -3.04 -8.42 6.24
N ILE A 37 -3.79 -7.34 6.45
CA ILE A 37 -3.61 -6.42 7.57
C ILE A 37 -4.81 -6.50 8.50
N LEU A 38 -4.61 -6.41 9.82
CA LEU A 38 -5.67 -6.10 10.77
C LEU A 38 -5.32 -4.88 11.59
N LEU A 39 -6.22 -3.90 11.52
CA LEU A 39 -6.15 -2.71 12.34
C LEU A 39 -6.68 -3.02 13.74
N THR A 40 -5.88 -2.69 14.76
CA THR A 40 -6.30 -2.80 16.16
C THR A 40 -6.78 -1.47 16.75
N GLY A 41 -6.52 -0.36 16.05
CA GLY A 41 -6.68 1.02 16.51
C GLY A 41 -5.43 1.82 16.18
N LYS A 42 -4.86 2.54 17.18
CA LYS A 42 -3.77 3.50 16.96
C LYS A 42 -2.35 2.95 17.19
N ARG A 43 -2.15 1.93 18.03
CA ARG A 43 -0.79 1.56 18.50
C ARG A 43 -0.07 0.54 17.63
N PHE A 44 -0.78 -0.42 17.06
CA PHE A 44 -0.16 -1.47 16.25
C PHE A 44 -1.16 -2.08 15.26
N LEU A 45 -0.61 -2.77 14.26
CA LEU A 45 -1.36 -3.58 13.31
C LEU A 45 -0.85 -5.02 13.34
N TYR A 46 -1.71 -5.96 12.98
CA TYR A 46 -1.29 -7.33 12.69
C TYR A 46 -1.08 -7.50 11.20
N VAL A 47 -0.01 -8.21 10.84
CA VAL A 47 0.31 -8.58 9.46
C VAL A 47 0.25 -10.09 9.36
N ARG A 48 -0.56 -10.61 8.44
CA ARG A 48 -0.57 -12.03 8.11
C ARG A 48 0.76 -12.40 7.47
N VAL A 49 1.40 -13.45 7.96
CA VAL A 49 2.61 -14.01 7.36
C VAL A 49 2.48 -15.55 7.21
N PRO A 50 3.14 -16.20 6.25
CA PRO A 50 3.79 -15.58 5.10
C PRO A 50 2.78 -14.82 4.23
N ILE A 51 3.26 -13.77 3.56
CA ILE A 51 2.44 -13.02 2.60
C ILE A 51 2.21 -13.89 1.37
N PRO A 52 0.97 -14.00 0.85
CA PRO A 52 0.71 -14.77 -0.35
C PRO A 52 1.52 -14.26 -1.54
N ALA A 53 2.21 -15.15 -2.25
CA ALA A 53 2.97 -14.80 -3.45
C ALA A 53 2.09 -14.18 -4.56
N ASP A 54 0.79 -14.47 -4.55
CA ASP A 54 -0.18 -13.87 -5.48
C ASP A 54 -0.34 -12.35 -5.31
N ASN A 55 0.03 -11.79 -4.16
CA ASN A 55 -0.09 -10.36 -3.91
C ASN A 55 0.68 -9.53 -4.93
N GLU A 56 1.89 -9.94 -5.31
CA GLU A 56 2.67 -9.21 -6.31
C GLU A 56 1.97 -9.20 -7.67
N ARG A 57 1.40 -10.34 -8.09
CA ARG A 57 0.62 -10.42 -9.33
C ARG A 57 -0.60 -9.51 -9.28
N ARG A 58 -1.30 -9.49 -8.15
CA ARG A 58 -2.48 -8.62 -7.95
C ARG A 58 -2.10 -7.14 -7.92
N THR A 59 -1.00 -6.78 -7.27
CA THR A 59 -0.47 -5.42 -7.28
C THR A 59 -0.10 -4.97 -8.68
N ARG A 60 0.54 -5.82 -9.49
CA ARG A 60 0.84 -5.51 -10.89
C ARG A 60 -0.44 -5.27 -11.70
N ARG A 61 -1.45 -6.13 -11.55
CA ARG A 61 -2.76 -5.93 -12.21
C ARG A 61 -3.42 -4.60 -11.80
N MET A 62 -3.45 -4.30 -10.51
CA MET A 62 -3.96 -3.01 -10.01
C MET A 62 -3.16 -1.82 -10.57
N TYR A 63 -1.85 -1.99 -10.76
CA TYR A 63 -1.02 -0.98 -11.39
C TYR A 63 -1.40 -0.73 -12.84
N ASP A 64 -1.47 -1.80 -13.63
CA ASP A 64 -1.80 -1.73 -15.06
C ASP A 64 -3.21 -1.17 -15.27
N GLU A 65 -4.17 -1.58 -14.43
CA GLU A 65 -5.54 -1.04 -14.41
C GLU A 65 -5.55 0.46 -14.09
N GLY A 66 -4.89 0.89 -13.02
CA GLY A 66 -4.84 2.30 -12.61
C GLY A 66 -4.18 3.20 -13.65
N MET A 67 -3.09 2.72 -14.27
CA MET A 67 -2.42 3.43 -15.36
C MET A 67 -3.30 3.53 -16.61
N THR A 68 -4.02 2.46 -16.96
CA THR A 68 -4.94 2.45 -18.11
C THR A 68 -6.11 3.42 -17.92
N GLN A 69 -6.59 3.57 -16.69
CA GLN A 69 -7.69 4.49 -16.39
C GLN A 69 -7.26 5.97 -16.37
N GLY A 70 -5.96 6.28 -16.35
CA GLY A 70 -5.43 7.64 -16.44
C GLY A 70 -5.76 8.54 -15.25
N ARG A 71 -6.28 7.97 -14.15
CA ARG A 71 -6.60 8.69 -12.90
C ARG A 71 -5.42 8.71 -11.92
N GLY A 72 -4.29 8.19 -12.41
CA GLY A 72 -3.02 8.01 -11.74
C GLY A 72 -3.01 6.89 -10.69
N LEU A 73 -1.80 6.63 -10.16
CA LEU A 73 -1.55 5.62 -9.13
C LEU A 73 -0.79 6.13 -7.89
N LEU A 74 -1.06 5.56 -6.72
CA LEU A 74 -0.29 5.73 -5.48
C LEU A 74 0.45 4.43 -5.13
N MET A 75 1.76 4.53 -4.86
CA MET A 75 2.52 3.52 -4.12
C MET A 75 2.84 4.04 -2.73
N GLY A 76 2.35 3.34 -1.71
CA GLY A 76 2.43 3.76 -0.31
C GLY A 76 3.05 2.70 0.60
N THR A 77 3.55 3.13 1.76
CA THR A 77 4.02 2.23 2.82
C THR A 77 2.93 2.01 3.87
N VAL A 78 2.77 0.77 4.34
CA VAL A 78 1.92 0.42 5.49
C VAL A 78 2.74 0.41 6.78
N CYS A 79 3.82 -0.37 6.80
CA CYS A 79 4.66 -0.57 7.99
C CYS A 79 6.04 -1.14 7.64
N ARG A 80 6.90 -1.26 8.64
CA ARG A 80 8.23 -1.89 8.55
C ARG A 80 8.29 -3.10 9.44
N MET A 81 8.86 -4.20 8.94
CA MET A 81 9.06 -5.42 9.73
C MET A 81 10.18 -6.25 9.10
N ASN A 82 11.03 -6.86 9.92
CA ASN A 82 12.08 -7.80 9.49
C ASN A 82 12.93 -7.31 8.30
N GLN A 83 13.46 -6.08 8.39
CA GLN A 83 14.24 -5.45 7.32
C GLN A 83 13.51 -5.28 5.98
N SER A 84 12.17 -5.40 5.97
CA SER A 84 11.33 -5.16 4.80
C SER A 84 10.37 -4.01 5.03
N THR A 85 9.98 -3.37 3.92
CA THR A 85 8.92 -2.36 3.89
C THR A 85 7.67 -2.99 3.28
N TYR A 86 6.59 -3.00 4.04
CA TYR A 86 5.30 -3.53 3.61
C TYR A 86 4.55 -2.41 2.91
N CYS A 87 4.19 -2.62 1.66
CA CYS A 87 3.71 -1.58 0.76
C CYS A 87 2.39 -1.96 0.09
N TYR A 88 1.68 -0.97 -0.43
CA TYR A 88 0.44 -1.14 -1.16
C TYR A 88 0.40 -0.26 -2.40
N VAL A 89 -0.48 -0.64 -3.33
CA VAL A 89 -0.87 0.17 -4.47
C VAL A 89 -2.33 0.59 -4.30
N TRP A 90 -2.62 1.84 -4.61
CA TRP A 90 -3.99 2.36 -4.61
C TRP A 90 -4.21 3.27 -5.82
N PHE A 91 -5.42 3.26 -6.35
CA PHE A 91 -5.89 4.21 -7.36
C PHE A 91 -7.38 4.50 -7.13
N PRO A 92 -7.86 5.71 -7.47
CA PRO A 92 -9.25 6.08 -7.31
C PRO A 92 -10.13 5.31 -8.30
N LYS A 93 -11.19 4.66 -7.80
CA LYS A 93 -12.11 3.86 -8.63
C LYS A 93 -13.14 4.72 -9.35
N SER A 94 -13.41 5.92 -8.84
CA SER A 94 -14.32 6.89 -9.45
C SER A 94 -13.67 8.29 -9.51
N GLY A 95 -14.21 9.17 -10.36
CA GLY A 95 -13.75 10.55 -10.44
C GLY A 95 -14.01 11.36 -9.16
N GLU A 96 -15.03 10.98 -8.39
CA GLU A 96 -15.38 11.58 -7.09
C GLU A 96 -14.38 11.20 -5.99
N GLU A 97 -13.70 10.06 -6.15
CA GLU A 97 -12.62 9.63 -5.25
C GLU A 97 -11.28 10.30 -5.56
N ILE A 98 -11.17 11.07 -6.66
CA ILE A 98 -9.96 11.83 -6.97
C ILE A 98 -9.82 12.93 -5.91
N PRO A 99 -8.83 12.82 -5.01
CA PRO A 99 -8.59 13.84 -4.01
C PRO A 99 -8.22 15.16 -4.67
N GLN A 100 -8.89 16.23 -4.25
CA GLN A 100 -8.70 17.55 -4.82
C GLN A 100 -7.31 18.08 -4.46
N GLY A 101 -6.41 18.16 -5.45
CA GLY A 101 -5.20 19.01 -5.40
C GLY A 101 -3.85 18.32 -5.21
N ILE A 102 -3.76 17.00 -5.00
CA ILE A 102 -2.47 16.32 -4.71
C ILE A 102 -2.09 15.26 -5.76
N TRP A 103 -2.95 15.04 -6.75
CA TRP A 103 -2.67 14.13 -7.84
C TRP A 103 -1.83 14.79 -8.94
N PRO A 104 -0.80 14.10 -9.47
CA PRO A 104 -0.13 14.56 -10.68
C PRO A 104 -1.19 14.77 -11.77
N LYS A 105 -1.25 15.98 -12.33
CA LYS A 105 -2.27 16.38 -13.31
C LYS A 105 -2.26 15.50 -14.58
N ASP A 106 -1.19 14.74 -14.78
CA ASP A 106 -0.95 13.93 -15.97
C ASP A 106 -1.15 12.41 -15.75
N GLY A 107 -1.79 12.00 -14.64
CA GLY A 107 -2.00 10.59 -14.34
C GLY A 107 -0.72 9.83 -13.94
N ASP A 108 0.32 10.57 -13.52
CA ASP A 108 1.60 9.99 -13.08
C ASP A 108 1.49 9.30 -11.71
N LEU A 109 2.56 8.59 -11.37
CA LEU A 109 2.74 7.83 -10.13
C LEU A 109 3.07 8.75 -8.95
N LYS A 110 2.19 8.78 -7.95
CA LYS A 110 2.45 9.34 -6.64
C LYS A 110 3.16 8.31 -5.75
N LEU A 111 4.26 8.72 -5.14
CA LEU A 111 5.00 7.92 -4.17
C LEU A 111 4.79 8.49 -2.77
N SER A 112 4.57 7.63 -1.79
CA SER A 112 4.44 8.06 -0.42
C SER A 112 5.03 7.09 0.59
N ALA A 113 5.59 7.65 1.64
CA ALA A 113 6.09 6.94 2.80
C ALA A 113 5.53 7.59 4.05
N ARG A 114 5.11 6.77 5.02
CA ARG A 114 4.61 7.26 6.29
C ARG A 114 5.74 7.85 7.11
N GLU A 115 5.45 8.79 7.99
CA GLU A 115 6.46 9.29 8.90
C GLU A 115 6.88 8.19 9.90
N LYS A 116 8.18 8.13 10.22
CA LYS A 116 8.77 7.07 11.07
C LYS A 116 8.18 7.07 12.49
N SER A 117 7.91 8.25 13.04
CA SER A 117 7.31 8.48 14.38
C SER A 117 5.84 8.05 14.45
N SER A 118 5.14 8.11 13.32
CA SER A 118 3.70 7.86 13.21
C SER A 118 3.36 6.47 12.66
N SER A 119 4.37 5.68 12.29
CA SER A 119 4.20 4.32 11.76
C SER A 119 3.77 3.35 12.87
N PRO A 120 2.60 2.70 12.77
CA PRO A 120 2.14 1.76 13.79
C PRO A 120 3.10 0.56 13.87
N ALA A 121 3.34 0.06 15.08
CA ALA A 121 4.12 -1.15 15.26
C ALA A 121 3.45 -2.32 14.53
N ALA A 122 4.20 -3.10 13.76
CA ALA A 122 3.68 -4.26 13.05
C ALA A 122 3.94 -5.54 13.85
N ARG A 123 2.93 -6.41 13.93
CA ARG A 123 3.04 -7.72 14.60
C ARG A 123 2.76 -8.85 13.60
N PRO A 124 3.73 -9.73 13.31
CA PRO A 124 3.53 -10.85 12.38
C PRO A 124 2.64 -11.91 13.02
N ILE A 125 1.68 -12.45 12.26
CA ILE A 125 0.84 -13.59 12.65
C ILE A 125 0.99 -14.69 11.61
N ASN A 126 1.65 -15.78 12.02
CA ASN A 126 1.89 -16.97 11.19
C ASN A 126 0.83 -18.07 11.37
N HIS A 127 0.04 -18.01 12.45
CA HIS A 127 -0.92 -19.05 12.78
C HIS A 127 -2.31 -18.78 12.20
N ARG A 128 -2.80 -19.67 11.33
CA ARG A 128 -4.09 -19.51 10.62
C ARG A 128 -5.30 -19.40 11.55
N GLY A 129 -5.37 -20.21 12.60
CA GLY A 129 -6.47 -20.18 13.59
C GLY A 129 -6.53 -18.84 14.33
N LEU A 130 -5.43 -18.44 14.96
CA LEU A 130 -5.27 -17.10 15.57
C LEU A 130 -5.63 -15.97 14.61
N TRP A 131 -5.25 -16.04 13.33
CA TRP A 131 -5.63 -15.04 12.34
C TRP A 131 -7.15 -14.92 12.16
N ILE A 132 -7.86 -16.05 12.10
CA ILE A 132 -9.32 -16.07 11.99
C ILE A 132 -9.97 -15.47 13.24
N LEU A 133 -9.48 -15.84 14.42
CA LEU A 133 -9.98 -15.32 15.69
C LEU A 133 -9.75 -13.81 15.82
N LEU A 134 -8.55 -13.32 15.48
CA LEU A 134 -8.24 -11.89 15.48
C LEU A 134 -9.09 -11.10 14.46
N LYS A 135 -9.38 -11.69 13.29
CA LYS A 135 -10.30 -11.10 12.31
C LYS A 135 -11.69 -10.89 12.91
N LEU A 136 -12.22 -11.88 13.62
CA LEU A 136 -13.52 -11.79 14.27
C LEU A 136 -13.51 -10.73 15.38
N TRP A 137 -12.51 -10.76 16.26
CA TRP A 137 -12.38 -9.80 17.36
C TRP A 137 -12.21 -8.36 16.90
N HIS A 138 -11.45 -8.12 15.84
CA HIS A 138 -11.20 -6.78 15.34
C HIS A 138 -12.13 -6.37 14.18
N HIS A 139 -13.17 -7.14 13.84
CA HIS A 139 -14.04 -6.90 12.70
C HIS A 139 -14.61 -5.47 12.66
N LYS A 140 -15.10 -4.98 13.81
CA LYS A 140 -15.68 -3.62 13.92
C LYS A 140 -14.70 -2.50 13.56
N LYS A 141 -13.40 -2.73 13.68
CA LYS A 141 -12.33 -1.72 13.42
C LYS A 141 -11.80 -1.78 11.99
N GLN A 142 -12.23 -2.74 11.17
CA GLN A 142 -11.69 -2.92 9.82
C GLN A 142 -12.21 -1.89 8.81
N HIS A 143 -13.29 -1.16 9.11
CA HIS A 143 -13.78 -0.06 8.26
C HIS A 143 -12.72 1.05 8.07
N MET A 144 -11.79 1.20 9.03
CA MET A 144 -10.67 2.16 8.95
C MET A 144 -9.59 1.73 7.94
N LYS A 145 -9.66 0.52 7.36
CA LYS A 145 -8.73 0.10 6.31
C LYS A 145 -8.80 1.02 5.10
N ASN A 146 -9.97 1.55 4.80
CA ASN A 146 -10.11 2.52 3.71
C ASN A 146 -9.26 3.77 3.99
N LEU A 147 -9.06 4.17 5.24
CA LEU A 147 -8.14 5.25 5.59
C LEU A 147 -6.69 4.81 5.35
N LEU A 148 -6.27 3.64 5.84
CA LEU A 148 -4.90 3.15 5.67
C LEU A 148 -4.51 2.92 4.20
N PHE A 149 -5.44 2.40 3.41
CA PHE A 149 -5.26 2.08 1.99
C PHE A 149 -5.89 3.15 1.09
N SER A 150 -5.88 4.42 1.52
CA SER A 150 -6.20 5.57 0.67
C SER A 150 -5.10 6.61 0.78
N GLU A 151 -5.30 7.76 0.16
CA GLU A 151 -4.43 8.91 0.32
C GLU A 151 -4.30 9.37 1.78
N ASN A 152 -5.37 9.29 2.57
CA ASN A 152 -5.42 9.73 3.96
C ASN A 152 -4.71 8.77 4.93
N GLY A 153 -4.09 7.71 4.42
CA GLY A 153 -3.36 6.71 5.21
C GLY A 153 -1.99 7.19 5.70
N LEU A 154 -1.61 8.40 5.30
CA LEU A 154 -0.35 9.06 5.60
C LEU A 154 -0.41 9.75 6.97
#